data_AF-A0A7G9GPZ7-F1
#
_entry.id   AF-A0A7G9GPZ7-F1
#
_cell.length_a   1.000
_cell.length_b   1.000
_cell.length_c   1.000
_cell.angle_alpha   90.00
_cell.angle_beta   90.00
_cell.angle_gamma   90.00
#
_symmetry.space_group_name_H-M   'P 1'
#
loop_
_entity.id
_entity.type
_entity.pdbx_description
1 polymer ?
#
loop_
_entity_poly.entity_id
_entity_poly.type
_entity_poly.pdbx_seq_one_letter_code
_entity_poly.pdbx_strand_id
1 'polypeptide(L)'
;MQWSDYKETKHHKRMGVGVLDHTYVITEQKAAGMDTYFYPISKEEHDSFDDWKDDEAKIQSLYETEPIYIGYYLTNEMRKYEKKSHRV
;
A
#
# COMPACT_ATOMS: atom_id res chain seq x y z
N MET A 1 13.81 -1.35 -5.36
CA MET A 1 13.15 -2.60 -4.95
C MET A 1 12.33 -3.09 -6.14
N GLN A 2 12.07 -4.38 -6.26
CA GLN A 2 11.34 -4.98 -7.39
C GLN A 2 10.01 -5.54 -6.89
N TRP A 3 8.96 -5.60 -7.72
CA TRP A 3 7.65 -6.11 -7.29
C TRP A 3 7.69 -7.53 -6.69
N SER A 4 8.67 -8.35 -7.07
CA SER A 4 8.92 -9.66 -6.48
C SER A 4 9.24 -9.64 -4.98
N ASP A 5 9.63 -8.49 -4.44
CA ASP A 5 9.89 -8.28 -3.01
C ASP A 5 8.60 -8.12 -2.20
N TYR A 6 7.48 -7.77 -2.86
CA TYR A 6 6.16 -7.67 -2.23
C TYR A 6 5.48 -9.04 -2.19
N LYS A 7 5.12 -9.48 -0.98
CA LYS A 7 4.36 -10.71 -0.77
C LYS A 7 2.91 -10.36 -0.42
N GLU A 8 2.07 -10.27 -1.43
CA GLU A 8 0.62 -10.13 -1.24
C GLU A 8 0.05 -11.37 -0.55
N THR A 9 -0.77 -11.15 0.48
CA THR A 9 -1.43 -12.22 1.26
C THR A 9 -2.91 -12.29 0.97
N LYS A 10 -3.57 -11.14 0.81
CA LYS A 10 -5.01 -11.04 0.48
C LYS A 10 -5.25 -9.87 -0.47
N HIS A 11 -6.31 -9.98 -1.26
CA HIS A 11 -6.69 -8.97 -2.25
C HIS A 11 -8.20 -8.71 -2.19
N HIS A 12 -8.61 -7.45 -2.29
CA HIS A 12 -10.00 -7.04 -2.39
C HIS A 12 -10.15 -5.78 -3.27
N LYS A 13 -10.95 -5.90 -4.35
CA LYS A 13 -11.24 -4.83 -5.32
C LYS A 13 -9.97 -4.25 -5.97
N ARG A 14 -9.48 -3.11 -5.48
CA ARG A 14 -8.28 -2.40 -5.97
C ARG A 14 -7.19 -2.29 -4.90
N MET A 15 -7.32 -3.09 -3.85
CA MET A 15 -6.48 -3.05 -2.66
C MET A 15 -5.95 -4.46 -2.40
N GLY A 16 -4.69 -4.54 -2.05
CA GLY A 16 -4.05 -5.74 -1.53
C GLY A 16 -3.50 -5.47 -0.14
N VAL A 17 -3.37 -6.51 0.67
CA VAL A 17 -2.57 -6.48 1.90
C VAL A 17 -1.48 -7.52 1.82
N GLY A 18 -0.35 -7.24 2.44
CA GLY A 18 0.78 -8.17 2.42
C GLY A 18 1.98 -7.67 3.21
N VAL A 19 3.14 -8.21 2.89
CA VAL A 19 4.41 -7.83 3.52
C VAL A 19 5.38 -7.30 2.49
N LEU A 20 5.97 -6.14 2.78
CA LEU A 20 7.02 -5.51 2.00
C LEU A 20 8.13 -5.05 2.94
N ASP A 21 9.37 -5.49 2.71
CA ASP A 21 10.53 -5.07 3.52
C ASP A 21 10.31 -5.24 5.04
N HIS A 22 9.84 -6.43 5.44
CA HIS A 22 9.47 -6.76 6.83
C HIS A 22 8.35 -5.91 7.45
N THR A 23 7.65 -5.10 6.65
CA THR A 23 6.55 -4.24 7.09
C THR A 23 5.23 -4.75 6.51
N TYR A 24 4.17 -4.80 7.31
CA TYR A 24 2.83 -5.09 6.81
C TYR A 24 2.28 -3.85 6.10
N VAL A 25 1.66 -4.05 4.95
CA VAL A 25 1.19 -2.95 4.10
C VAL A 25 -0.20 -3.20 3.54
N ILE A 26 -0.95 -2.12 3.34
CA ILE A 26 -2.10 -2.06 2.43
C ILE A 26 -1.71 -1.30 1.17
N THR A 27 -2.25 -1.72 0.02
CA THR A 27 -1.99 -1.08 -1.27
C THR A 27 -3.17 -0.26 -1.77
N GLU A 28 -2.88 0.88 -2.36
CA GLU A 28 -3.85 1.73 -3.06
C GLU A 28 -3.39 1.95 -4.50
N GLN A 29 -4.17 1.50 -5.48
CA GLN A 29 -3.89 1.77 -6.89
C GLN A 29 -4.45 3.15 -7.30
N LYS A 30 -3.57 4.14 -7.49
CA LYS A 30 -3.94 5.48 -8.00
C LYS A 30 -3.67 5.56 -9.50
N ALA A 31 -4.50 6.35 -10.19
CA ALA A 31 -4.41 6.64 -11.63
C ALA A 31 -4.35 5.41 -12.56
N ALA A 32 -5.52 4.99 -13.05
CA ALA A 32 -5.65 3.97 -14.11
C ALA A 32 -4.80 2.68 -13.95
N GLY A 33 -4.41 2.32 -12.72
CA GLY A 33 -3.58 1.15 -12.42
C GLY A 33 -2.09 1.29 -12.69
N MET A 34 -1.56 2.50 -12.93
CA MET A 34 -0.12 2.69 -13.20
C MET A 34 0.73 2.75 -11.93
N ASP A 35 0.23 3.43 -10.90
CA ASP A 35 0.94 3.65 -9.64
C ASP A 35 0.23 2.94 -8.49
N THR A 36 0.98 2.18 -7.71
CA THR A 36 0.47 1.54 -6.49
C THR A 36 1.22 2.05 -5.29
N TYR A 37 0.49 2.61 -4.34
CA TYR A 37 1.03 3.15 -3.10
C TYR A 37 0.96 2.09 -2.01
N PHE A 38 2.00 2.00 -1.19
CA PHE A 38 2.10 1.02 -0.11
C PHE A 38 2.08 1.76 1.22
N TYR A 39 1.00 1.61 1.97
CA TYR A 39 0.79 2.25 3.26
C TYR A 39 1.07 1.26 4.38
N PRO A 40 1.85 1.65 5.41
CA PRO A 40 2.15 0.76 6.52
C PRO A 40 0.89 0.52 7.34
N ILE A 41 0.68 -0.73 7.75
CA ILE A 41 -0.38 -1.13 8.67
C ILE A 41 0.21 -1.96 9.82
N SER A 42 -0.51 -2.03 10.92
CA SER A 42 -0.19 -2.94 12.01
C SER A 42 -0.44 -4.40 11.60
N LYS A 43 0.17 -5.33 12.34
CA LYS A 43 -0.11 -6.76 12.18
C LYS A 43 -1.58 -7.07 12.47
N GLU A 44 -2.18 -6.42 13.47
CA GLU A 44 -3.58 -6.62 13.84
C GLU A 44 -4.53 -6.21 12.70
N GLU A 45 -4.24 -5.09 12.02
CA GLU A 45 -4.98 -4.66 10.83
C GLU A 45 -4.82 -5.65 9.68
N HIS A 46 -3.60 -6.10 9.41
CA HIS A 46 -3.33 -7.12 8.39
C HIS A 46 -4.12 -8.42 8.65
N ASP A 47 -4.09 -8.92 9.89
CA ASP A 47 -4.71 -10.20 10.25
C ASP A 47 -6.25 -10.11 10.21
N SER A 48 -6.81 -8.96 10.59
CA SER A 48 -8.26 -8.67 10.56
C SER A 48 -8.79 -8.14 9.23
N PHE A 49 -8.00 -8.16 8.14
CA PHE A 49 -8.38 -7.56 6.85
C PHE A 49 -9.78 -7.95 6.36
N ASP A 50 -10.18 -9.21 6.52
CA ASP A 50 -11.49 -9.69 6.06
C ASP A 50 -12.67 -9.05 6.80
N ASP A 51 -12.45 -8.55 8.01
CA ASP A 51 -13.47 -7.93 8.85
C ASP A 51 -13.75 -6.49 8.45
N TRP A 52 -12.79 -5.81 7.81
CA TRP A 52 -12.88 -4.37 7.51
C TRP A 52 -12.60 -3.97 6.07
N LYS A 53 -12.33 -4.91 5.16
CA LYS A 53 -12.07 -4.65 3.72
C LYS A 53 -13.17 -3.88 2.96
N ASP A 54 -14.37 -3.80 3.53
CA ASP A 54 -15.52 -3.05 3.01
C ASP A 54 -15.82 -1.78 3.83
N ASP A 55 -15.09 -1.51 4.92
CA ASP A 55 -15.22 -0.31 5.75
C ASP A 55 -14.43 0.86 5.13
N GLU A 56 -15.14 1.68 4.36
CA GLU A 56 -14.56 2.84 3.66
C GLU A 56 -13.92 3.85 4.62
N ALA A 57 -14.47 4.04 5.83
CA ALA A 57 -13.96 5.01 6.78
C ALA A 57 -12.61 4.56 7.34
N LYS A 58 -12.49 3.27 7.69
CA LYS A 58 -11.22 2.69 8.12
C LYS A 58 -10.18 2.73 7.01
N ILE A 59 -10.55 2.31 5.79
CA ILE A 59 -9.65 2.32 4.63
C ILE A 59 -9.13 3.74 4.37
N GLN A 60 -10.01 4.74 4.38
CA GLN A 60 -9.62 6.12 4.20
C GLN A 60 -8.63 6.58 5.28
N SER A 61 -8.87 6.21 6.54
CA SER A 61 -7.95 6.53 7.65
C SER A 61 -6.56 5.90 7.47
N LEU A 62 -6.47 4.69 6.92
CA LEU A 62 -5.18 4.07 6.59
C LEU A 62 -4.43 4.87 5.51
N TYR A 63 -5.14 5.42 4.53
CA TYR A 63 -4.54 6.22 3.45
C TYR A 63 -4.18 7.66 3.86
N GLU A 64 -4.64 8.13 5.02
CA GLU A 64 -4.16 9.39 5.61
C GLU A 64 -2.73 9.28 6.15
N THR A 65 -2.24 8.05 6.36
CA THR A 65 -0.83 7.81 6.68
C THR A 65 0.06 8.06 5.45
N GLU A 66 1.35 8.29 5.68
CA GLU A 66 2.28 8.41 4.56
C GLU A 66 2.65 7.03 4.02
N PRO A 67 2.58 6.82 2.69
CA PRO A 67 3.04 5.57 2.10
C PRO A 67 4.55 5.45 2.30
N ILE A 68 5.04 4.21 2.39
CA ILE A 68 6.47 3.91 2.53
C ILE A 68 7.13 3.61 1.18
N TYR A 69 6.36 3.16 0.19
CA TYR A 69 6.81 2.86 -1.16
C TYR A 69 5.76 3.25 -2.21
N ILE A 70 6.22 3.53 -3.43
CA ILE A 70 5.41 3.59 -4.66
C ILE A 70 5.93 2.53 -5.63
N GLY A 71 5.04 1.70 -6.13
CA GLY A 71 5.29 0.74 -7.20
C GLY A 71 4.80 1.24 -8.55
N TYR A 72 5.65 1.06 -9.55
CA TYR A 72 5.44 1.43 -10.95
C TYR A 72 5.33 0.14 -11.77
N TYR A 73 4.13 -0.19 -12.25
CA TYR A 73 3.89 -1.47 -12.92
C TYR A 73 4.66 -1.58 -14.25
N LEU A 74 4.67 -0.50 -15.05
CA LEU A 74 5.29 -0.47 -16.37
C LEU A 74 6.80 -0.72 -16.37
N THR A 75 7.50 -0.33 -15.30
CA THR A 75 8.94 -0.53 -15.16
C THR A 75 9.30 -1.70 -14.25
N ASN A 76 8.31 -2.36 -13.65
CA ASN A 76 8.49 -3.37 -12.62
C ASN A 76 9.31 -2.88 -11.40
N GLU A 77 9.31 -1.59 -11.11
CA GLU A 77 10.11 -1.01 -10.02
C GLU A 77 9.25 -0.56 -8.83
N MET A 78 9.82 -0.65 -7.63
CA MET A 78 9.32 0.02 -6.44
C MET A 78 10.38 0.96 -5.86
N ARG A 79 9.96 2.18 -5.52
CA ARG A 79 10.81 3.25 -4.96
C ARG A 79 10.28 3.67 -3.60
N LYS A 80 11.19 4.00 -2.68
CA LYS A 80 10.81 4.56 -1.38
C LYS A 80 10.03 5.84 -1.61
N TYR A 81 8.95 6.02 -0.87
CA TYR A 81 8.21 7.26 -0.93
C TYR A 81 9.03 8.37 -0.27
N GLU A 82 9.33 9.41 -1.05
CA GLU A 82 9.95 10.62 -0.53
C GLU A 82 8.88 11.70 -0.51
N LYS A 83 8.50 12.14 0.69
CA LYS A 83 7.63 13.32 0.84
C LYS A 83 8.35 14.49 0.18
N LYS A 84 7.84 14.95 -0.97
CA LYS A 84 8.32 16.19 -1.58
C LYS A 84 7.97 17.32 -0.62
N SER A 85 8.94 17.70 0.21
CA SER A 85 8.83 18.87 1.07
C SER A 85 8.61 20.07 0.17
N HIS A 86 7.37 20.53 0.08
CA HIS A 86 7.09 21.85 -0.47
C HIS A 86 7.71 22.84 0.50
N ARG A 87 8.94 23.26 0.20
CA ARG A 87 9.54 24.46 0.76
C ARG A 87 8.69 25.62 0.25
N VAL A 88 7.85 26.16 1.11
CA VAL A 88 7.22 27.47 0.94
C VAL A 88 7.87 28.41 1.95
#